data_AF-A0A6I6JT97-F1
#
_entry.id   AF-A0A6I6JT97-F1
#
_cell.length_a   1.000
_cell.length_b   1.000
_cell.length_c   1.000
_cell.angle_alpha   90.00
_cell.angle_beta   90.00
_cell.angle_gamma   90.00
#
_symmetry.space_group_name_H-M   'P 1'
#
loop_
_entity.id
_entity.type
_entity.pdbx_description
1 polymer ?
#
loop_
_entity_poly.entity_id
_entity_poly.type
_entity_poly.pdbx_seq_one_letter_code
_entity_poly.pdbx_strand_id
1 'polypeptide(L)'
;MGMKSNFYWIWKKIAEKNTRSHYKKLYVNEYSFFESHKDKKPKNLMRREMKILQKYWGCYPFQYIRYGMYLKSCTLSIEEMKDYIPNFFAYYLFFPKFFTEYLMVSEDKELTYQVLKSMDIRQPNLLFQYKNGRFYSHNKSILSDDEVNDLIKKTKAEKLFMKPTMGLGGKGIMVFNKNKIFTDEEGNQLSAEFIKKTLGKKDNYLVQEGLIQHEEINKIYPKSINTIRAYTEVKNGEAKFLFALLRMGHGGKQIDNASQKGYVCRINPEKGELASYATSRLFEKTDHHPDTNFKFDGYKIPFWDEIKDFVLVAAQKNESIGYVGWDIAYTKDGPSVIEINAAPGLHSLQENFGGVREAFGIKNPKSYWYSTKFIMQDK
;
A
#
# COMPACT_ATOMS: atom_id res chain seq x y z
N MET A 1 -23.86 -1.09 29.23
CA MET A 1 -22.55 -1.66 28.82
C MET A 1 -22.23 -2.83 29.74
N GLY A 2 -22.11 -4.06 29.21
CA GLY A 2 -21.87 -5.27 30.03
C GLY A 2 -20.40 -5.46 30.45
N MET A 3 -20.16 -6.28 31.48
CA MET A 3 -18.82 -6.56 32.06
C MET A 3 -17.74 -6.92 31.01
N LYS A 4 -18.09 -7.70 29.97
CA LYS A 4 -17.14 -8.08 28.89
C LYS A 4 -16.59 -6.87 28.13
N SER A 5 -17.42 -5.85 27.87
CA SER A 5 -17.01 -4.64 27.13
C SER A 5 -15.99 -3.80 27.90
N ASN A 6 -16.11 -3.74 29.23
CA ASN A 6 -15.14 -3.06 30.09
C ASN A 6 -13.79 -3.78 30.13
N PHE A 7 -13.80 -5.12 30.10
CA PHE A 7 -12.56 -5.90 30.05
C PHE A 7 -11.78 -5.66 28.75
N TYR A 8 -12.44 -5.69 27.58
CA TYR A 8 -11.80 -5.38 26.30
C TYR A 8 -11.25 -3.96 26.25
N TRP A 9 -11.95 -2.99 26.86
CA TRP A 9 -11.46 -1.62 26.96
C TRP A 9 -10.14 -1.54 27.72
N ILE A 10 -10.02 -2.22 28.87
CA ILE A 10 -8.78 -2.26 29.68
C ILE A 10 -7.64 -2.85 28.85
N TRP A 11 -7.87 -3.99 28.19
CA TRP A 11 -6.86 -4.64 27.35
C TRP A 11 -6.38 -3.75 26.21
N LYS A 12 -7.29 -3.05 25.51
CA LYS A 12 -6.91 -2.10 24.46
C LYS A 12 -6.09 -0.93 24.99
N LYS A 13 -6.34 -0.46 26.22
CA LYS A 13 -5.50 0.58 26.85
C LYS A 13 -4.10 0.07 27.17
N ILE A 14 -3.98 -1.18 27.62
CA ILE A 14 -2.68 -1.82 27.86
C ILE A 14 -1.92 -1.98 26.52
N ALA A 15 -2.59 -2.50 25.49
CA ALA A 15 -2.02 -2.65 24.15
C ALA A 15 -1.57 -1.30 23.57
N GLU A 16 -2.40 -0.26 23.69
CA GLU A 16 -2.05 1.09 23.27
C GLU A 16 -0.77 1.58 23.94
N LYS A 17 -0.66 1.43 25.26
CA LYS A 17 0.55 1.83 26.00
C LYS A 17 1.79 1.05 25.53
N ASN A 18 1.65 -0.25 25.30
CA ASN A 18 2.75 -1.12 24.88
C ASN A 18 3.24 -0.81 23.46
N THR A 19 2.34 -0.44 22.54
CA THR A 19 2.69 -0.07 21.15
C THR A 19 3.37 1.30 21.02
N ARG A 20 3.34 2.15 22.05
CA ARG A 20 3.94 3.49 21.98
C ARG A 20 5.44 3.47 21.69
N SER A 21 6.16 2.53 22.30
CA SER A 21 7.61 2.40 22.08
C SER A 21 7.92 1.97 20.64
N HIS A 22 7.09 1.07 20.08
CA HIS A 22 7.17 0.67 18.68
C HIS A 22 6.99 1.87 17.74
N TYR A 23 5.93 2.67 17.92
CA TYR A 23 5.71 3.85 17.07
C TYR A 23 6.76 4.94 17.26
N LYS A 24 7.30 5.12 18.47
CA LYS A 24 8.43 6.03 18.69
C LYS A 24 9.69 5.58 17.92
N LYS A 25 9.96 4.27 17.86
CA LYS A 25 11.05 3.71 17.05
C LYS A 25 10.77 3.83 15.55
N LEU A 26 9.54 3.57 15.12
CA LEU A 26 9.13 3.65 13.72
C LEU A 26 9.26 5.08 13.17
N TYR A 27 8.96 6.10 13.99
CA TYR A 27 9.03 7.53 13.64
C TYR A 27 10.22 8.24 14.29
N VAL A 28 11.36 7.56 14.40
CA VAL A 28 12.54 8.10 15.11
C VAL A 28 13.04 9.41 14.48
N ASN A 29 12.89 9.58 13.16
CA ASN A 29 13.31 10.78 12.45
C ASN A 29 12.39 11.96 12.78
N GLU A 30 11.07 11.74 12.77
CA GLU A 30 10.07 12.74 13.13
C GLU A 30 10.20 13.16 14.59
N TYR A 31 10.51 12.21 15.49
CA TYR A 31 10.79 12.52 16.90
C TYR A 31 12.09 13.29 17.09
N SER A 32 13.17 12.87 16.43
CA SER A 32 14.45 13.59 16.46
C SER A 32 14.29 15.03 15.94
N PHE A 33 13.49 15.21 14.88
CA PHE A 33 13.13 16.52 14.37
C PHE A 33 12.30 17.30 15.39
N PHE A 34 11.24 16.72 15.96
CA PHE A 34 10.44 17.35 17.02
C PHE A 34 11.27 17.79 18.23
N GLU A 35 12.23 16.98 18.68
CA GLU A 35 13.07 17.29 19.84
C GLU A 35 14.06 18.42 19.52
N SER A 36 14.76 18.34 18.40
CA SER A 36 15.80 19.31 17.97
C SER A 36 15.27 20.62 17.40
N HIS A 37 14.06 20.64 16.83
CA HIS A 37 13.54 21.82 16.14
C HIS A 37 13.25 22.96 17.11
N LYS A 38 13.65 24.19 16.74
CA LYS A 38 13.53 25.38 17.60
C LYS A 38 12.20 26.10 17.42
N ASP A 39 11.64 26.14 16.21
CA ASP A 39 10.43 26.92 15.92
C ASP A 39 9.12 26.18 16.22
N LYS A 40 8.91 25.92 17.51
CA LYS A 40 7.74 25.20 18.02
C LYS A 40 6.76 26.14 18.70
N LYS A 41 5.48 25.76 18.69
CA LYS A 41 4.45 26.37 19.53
C LYS A 41 4.86 26.37 21.01
N PRO A 42 4.34 27.28 21.85
CA PRO A 42 4.59 27.25 23.29
C PRO A 42 4.25 25.89 23.92
N LYS A 43 5.09 25.41 24.86
CA LYS A 43 4.93 24.08 25.50
C LYS A 43 3.53 23.85 26.08
N ASN A 44 2.93 24.88 26.68
CA ASN A 44 1.59 24.79 27.27
C ASN A 44 0.50 24.60 26.22
N LEU A 45 0.63 25.27 25.06
CA LEU A 45 -0.29 25.09 23.94
C LEU A 45 -0.17 23.67 23.39
N MET A 46 1.04 23.19 23.09
CA MET A 46 1.25 21.83 22.58
C MET A 46 0.67 20.77 23.52
N ARG A 47 0.90 20.90 24.84
CA ARG A 47 0.33 19.99 25.84
C ARG A 47 -1.20 20.02 25.84
N ARG A 48 -1.81 21.19 25.67
CA ARG A 48 -3.27 21.34 25.59
C ARG A 48 -3.82 20.66 24.34
N GLU A 49 -3.24 20.93 23.17
CA GLU A 49 -3.64 20.34 21.89
C GLU A 49 -3.52 18.80 21.93
N MET A 50 -2.37 18.28 22.37
CA MET A 50 -2.17 16.83 22.52
C MET A 50 -3.16 16.20 23.51
N LYS A 51 -3.48 16.85 24.64
CA LYS A 51 -4.49 16.34 25.59
C LYS A 51 -5.89 16.29 24.96
N ILE A 52 -6.26 17.30 24.17
CA ILE A 52 -7.55 17.31 23.46
C ILE A 52 -7.61 16.16 22.46
N LEU A 53 -6.58 15.97 21.63
CA LEU A 53 -6.50 14.88 20.67
C LEU A 53 -6.50 13.51 21.35
N GLN A 54 -5.76 13.36 22.45
CA GLN A 54 -5.73 12.13 23.25
C GLN A 54 -7.11 11.82 23.85
N LYS A 55 -7.83 12.83 24.34
CA LYS A 55 -9.20 12.66 24.86
C LYS A 55 -10.19 12.28 23.77
N TYR A 56 -10.04 12.86 22.57
CA TYR A 56 -10.91 12.59 21.42
C TYR A 56 -10.70 11.16 20.89
N TRP A 57 -9.46 10.79 20.63
CA TRP A 57 -9.10 9.50 20.05
C TRP A 57 -8.99 8.36 21.06
N GLY A 58 -8.72 8.67 22.32
CA GLY A 58 -8.48 7.71 23.39
C GLY A 58 -7.07 7.09 23.40
N CYS A 59 -6.21 7.38 22.44
CA CYS A 59 -4.81 6.91 22.39
C CYS A 59 -3.84 8.10 22.31
N TYR A 60 -2.56 7.82 22.53
CA TYR A 60 -1.51 8.83 22.40
C TYR A 60 -1.49 9.41 20.97
N PRO A 61 -1.48 10.74 20.80
CA PRO A 61 -1.70 11.39 19.51
C PRO A 61 -0.39 11.49 18.71
N PHE A 62 0.17 10.36 18.26
CA PHE A 62 1.39 10.32 17.46
C PHE A 62 1.34 11.20 16.21
N GLN A 63 0.16 11.34 15.61
CA GLN A 63 -0.08 12.17 14.43
C GLN A 63 0.28 13.65 14.66
N TYR A 64 0.19 14.13 15.90
CA TYR A 64 0.54 15.52 16.24
C TYR A 64 2.03 15.81 16.02
N ILE A 65 2.89 14.85 16.35
CA ILE A 65 4.33 14.95 16.11
C ILE A 65 4.62 14.66 14.64
N ARG A 66 4.09 13.55 14.13
CA ARG A 66 4.36 13.08 12.76
C ARG A 66 4.07 14.15 11.70
N TYR A 67 2.93 14.82 11.78
CA TYR A 67 2.50 15.79 10.77
C TYR A 67 2.87 17.23 11.12
N GLY A 68 3.81 17.44 12.05
CA GLY A 68 4.33 18.78 12.33
C GLY A 68 3.31 19.74 12.97
N MET A 69 2.24 19.23 13.60
CA MET A 69 1.18 20.07 14.21
C MET A 69 1.70 20.97 15.34
N TYR A 70 2.89 20.66 15.86
CA TYR A 70 3.60 21.40 16.89
C TYR A 70 4.36 22.63 16.39
N LEU A 71 4.56 22.77 15.08
CA LEU A 71 5.30 23.88 14.47
C LEU A 71 4.47 25.16 14.54
N LYS A 72 5.13 26.33 14.66
CA LYS A 72 4.41 27.62 14.62
C LYS A 72 3.76 27.89 13.26
N SER A 73 4.32 27.33 12.19
CA SER A 73 3.77 27.42 10.83
C SER A 73 2.52 26.56 10.62
N CYS A 74 2.16 25.67 11.56
CA CYS A 74 0.95 24.87 11.44
C CYS A 74 -0.31 25.74 11.62
N THR A 75 -1.13 25.80 10.57
CA THR A 75 -2.38 26.57 10.52
C THR A 75 -3.63 25.76 10.87
N LEU A 76 -3.49 24.45 11.12
CA LEU A 76 -4.63 23.58 11.43
C LEU A 76 -5.30 23.99 12.75
N SER A 77 -6.62 24.07 12.72
CA SER A 77 -7.46 24.15 13.91
C SER A 77 -7.51 22.81 14.65
N ILE A 78 -8.01 22.82 15.89
CA ILE A 78 -8.21 21.60 16.68
C ILE A 78 -9.14 20.61 15.97
N GLU A 79 -10.17 21.07 15.26
CA GLU A 79 -11.09 20.17 14.56
C GLU A 79 -10.42 19.53 13.34
N GLU A 80 -9.64 20.29 12.56
CA GLU A 80 -8.87 19.72 11.45
C GLU A 80 -7.79 18.74 11.95
N MET A 81 -7.13 19.03 13.09
CA MET A 81 -6.20 18.09 13.71
C MET A 81 -6.88 16.78 14.14
N LYS A 82 -8.16 16.84 14.56
CA LYS A 82 -8.93 15.63 14.89
C LYS A 82 -9.25 14.80 13.65
N ASP A 83 -9.16 15.33 12.44
CA ASP A 83 -9.38 14.53 11.23
C ASP A 83 -8.18 13.63 10.88
N TYR A 84 -7.03 13.86 11.50
CA TYR A 84 -5.90 12.94 11.42
C TYR A 84 -6.08 11.80 12.42
N ILE A 85 -6.21 10.59 11.88
CA ILE A 85 -6.38 9.33 12.59
C ILE A 85 -5.01 8.85 13.13
N PRO A 86 -4.90 8.56 14.44
CA PRO A 86 -3.72 7.93 15.02
C PRO A 86 -3.52 6.50 14.49
N ASN A 87 -2.26 6.10 14.27
CA ASN A 87 -1.92 4.74 13.81
C ASN A 87 -2.52 3.64 14.70
N PHE A 88 -2.39 3.76 16.03
CA PHE A 88 -2.96 2.76 16.93
C PHE A 88 -4.47 2.61 16.73
N PHE A 89 -5.20 3.73 16.65
CA PHE A 89 -6.64 3.70 16.42
C PHE A 89 -6.98 3.00 15.10
N ALA A 90 -6.30 3.39 14.03
CA ALA A 90 -6.52 2.84 12.70
C ALA A 90 -6.30 1.33 12.68
N TYR A 91 -5.09 0.87 13.02
CA TYR A 91 -4.65 -0.50 12.78
C TYR A 91 -5.09 -1.50 13.86
N TYR A 92 -5.43 -1.05 15.08
CA TYR A 92 -5.84 -1.96 16.17
C TYR A 92 -7.33 -1.87 16.51
N LEU A 93 -8.02 -0.79 16.14
CA LEU A 93 -9.43 -0.60 16.52
C LEU A 93 -10.38 -0.45 15.32
N PHE A 94 -9.98 0.27 14.28
CA PHE A 94 -10.84 0.58 13.14
C PHE A 94 -10.77 -0.53 12.09
N PHE A 95 -9.65 -0.62 11.39
CA PHE A 95 -9.38 -1.54 10.29
C PHE A 95 -9.65 -3.02 10.60
N PRO A 96 -9.24 -3.56 11.77
CA PRO A 96 -9.59 -4.92 12.20
C PRO A 96 -11.05 -5.31 12.02
N LYS A 97 -12.00 -4.38 12.19
CA LYS A 97 -13.42 -4.70 12.06
C LYS A 97 -13.82 -5.15 10.66
N PHE A 98 -12.98 -4.89 9.65
CA PHE A 98 -13.31 -4.98 8.24
C PHE A 98 -12.44 -5.97 7.45
N PHE A 99 -11.47 -6.65 8.08
CA PHE A 99 -10.66 -7.65 7.36
C PHE A 99 -9.98 -8.72 8.21
N THR A 100 -10.17 -8.80 9.55
CA THR A 100 -9.35 -9.72 10.38
C THR A 100 -9.35 -11.18 9.89
N GLU A 101 -10.44 -11.65 9.27
CA GLU A 101 -10.56 -13.02 8.71
C GLU A 101 -9.89 -13.17 7.33
N TYR A 102 -9.58 -12.06 6.65
CA TYR A 102 -9.05 -12.02 5.27
C TYR A 102 -7.67 -11.35 5.16
N LEU A 103 -7.06 -10.96 6.28
CA LEU A 103 -5.74 -10.31 6.28
C LEU A 103 -4.70 -11.16 5.53
N MET A 104 -4.69 -12.47 5.79
CA MET A 104 -3.77 -13.40 5.12
C MET A 104 -3.91 -13.40 3.59
N VAL A 105 -5.12 -13.17 3.06
CA VAL A 105 -5.33 -13.12 1.61
C VAL A 105 -4.53 -11.97 1.01
N SER A 106 -4.43 -10.83 1.70
CA SER A 106 -3.68 -9.67 1.22
C SER A 106 -2.18 -9.71 1.55
N GLU A 107 -1.75 -10.51 2.53
CA GLU A 107 -0.34 -10.62 2.93
C GLU A 107 0.41 -11.70 2.15
N ASP A 108 -0.30 -12.75 1.73
CA ASP A 108 0.24 -13.83 0.90
C ASP A 108 -0.13 -13.61 -0.58
N LYS A 109 0.86 -13.25 -1.39
CA LYS A 109 0.70 -12.99 -2.82
C LYS A 109 0.27 -14.23 -3.60
N GLU A 110 0.56 -15.43 -3.12
CA GLU A 110 0.07 -16.68 -3.72
C GLU A 110 -1.44 -16.80 -3.53
N LEU A 111 -1.93 -16.53 -2.31
CA LEU A 111 -3.37 -16.55 -2.00
C LEU A 111 -4.10 -15.42 -2.70
N THR A 112 -3.56 -14.19 -2.66
CA THR A 112 -4.07 -13.04 -3.43
C THR A 112 -4.29 -13.45 -4.88
N TYR A 113 -3.27 -14.03 -5.53
CA TYR A 113 -3.35 -14.39 -6.94
C TYR A 113 -4.47 -15.39 -7.21
N GLN A 114 -4.62 -16.43 -6.38
CA GLN A 114 -5.65 -17.45 -6.58
C GLN A 114 -7.06 -16.88 -6.37
N VAL A 115 -7.26 -16.02 -5.38
CA VAL A 115 -8.54 -15.36 -5.11
C VAL A 115 -8.92 -14.41 -6.24
N LEU A 116 -8.01 -13.54 -6.69
CA LEU A 116 -8.29 -12.64 -7.80
C LEU A 116 -8.57 -13.42 -9.09
N LYS A 117 -7.86 -14.53 -9.32
CA LYS A 117 -8.10 -15.40 -10.48
C LYS A 117 -9.48 -16.05 -10.45
N SER A 118 -9.93 -16.56 -9.30
CA SER A 118 -11.26 -17.19 -9.21
C SER A 118 -12.40 -16.18 -9.38
N MET A 119 -12.12 -14.89 -9.15
CA MET A 119 -13.03 -13.77 -9.36
C MET A 119 -12.96 -13.19 -10.79
N ASP A 120 -12.14 -13.75 -11.68
CA ASP A 120 -11.88 -13.19 -13.01
C ASP A 120 -11.43 -11.72 -12.97
N ILE A 121 -10.51 -11.42 -12.04
CA ILE A 121 -9.88 -10.10 -11.92
C ILE A 121 -8.51 -10.17 -12.58
N ARG A 122 -8.28 -9.28 -13.55
CA ARG A 122 -7.03 -9.23 -14.32
C ARG A 122 -5.84 -8.87 -13.43
N GLN A 123 -4.76 -9.61 -13.59
CA GLN A 123 -3.51 -9.49 -12.85
C GLN A 123 -2.34 -9.99 -13.71
N PRO A 124 -1.06 -9.74 -13.33
CA PRO A 124 0.10 -10.29 -14.03
C PRO A 124 0.02 -11.81 -14.16
N ASN A 125 0.35 -12.31 -15.34
CA ASN A 125 0.34 -13.75 -15.61
C ASN A 125 1.36 -14.48 -14.73
N LEU A 126 0.91 -15.54 -14.05
CA LEU A 126 1.77 -16.39 -13.23
C LEU A 126 2.41 -17.45 -14.10
N LEU A 127 3.74 -17.43 -14.20
CA LEU A 127 4.49 -18.42 -14.94
C LEU A 127 4.58 -19.73 -14.14
N PHE A 128 5.02 -19.66 -12.88
CA PHE A 128 5.04 -20.77 -11.93
C PHE A 128 5.29 -20.26 -10.50
N GLN A 129 5.20 -21.17 -9.54
CA GLN A 129 5.46 -20.94 -8.12
C GLN A 129 6.56 -21.88 -7.63
N TYR A 130 7.33 -21.45 -6.65
CA TYR A 130 8.33 -22.25 -5.97
C TYR A 130 8.01 -22.30 -4.48
N LYS A 131 7.76 -23.50 -3.95
CA LYS A 131 7.30 -23.71 -2.57
C LYS A 131 7.82 -25.02 -2.02
N ASN A 132 8.37 -24.99 -0.81
CA ASN A 132 8.91 -26.19 -0.14
C ASN A 132 9.91 -26.99 -1.01
N GLY A 133 10.72 -26.32 -1.81
CA GLY A 133 11.69 -26.97 -2.70
C GLY A 133 11.13 -27.57 -3.99
N ARG A 134 9.88 -27.27 -4.35
CA ARG A 134 9.21 -27.78 -5.55
C ARG A 134 8.59 -26.67 -6.37
N PHE A 135 8.48 -26.90 -7.68
CA PHE A 135 7.81 -26.00 -8.60
C PHE A 135 6.36 -26.41 -8.83
N TYR A 136 5.49 -25.42 -8.97
CA TYR A 136 4.07 -25.62 -9.23
C TYR A 136 3.61 -24.70 -10.35
N SER A 137 2.76 -25.21 -11.23
CA SER A 137 2.05 -24.45 -12.24
C SER A 137 0.93 -23.58 -11.64
N HIS A 138 0.26 -22.79 -12.48
CA HIS A 138 -0.87 -21.96 -12.04
C HIS A 138 -2.07 -22.76 -11.50
N ASN A 139 -2.21 -24.04 -11.88
CA ASN A 139 -3.23 -24.98 -11.40
C ASN A 139 -2.70 -25.92 -10.30
N LYS A 140 -1.55 -25.60 -9.69
CA LYS A 140 -0.94 -26.35 -8.58
C LYS A 140 -0.45 -27.76 -8.93
N SER A 141 -0.30 -28.08 -10.21
CA SER A 141 0.39 -29.30 -10.64
C SER A 141 1.89 -29.15 -10.41
N ILE A 142 2.56 -30.22 -9.98
CA ILE A 142 4.02 -30.23 -9.80
C ILE A 142 4.68 -30.11 -11.18
N LEU A 143 5.73 -29.28 -11.27
CA LEU A 143 6.56 -29.13 -12.46
C LEU A 143 7.96 -29.68 -12.21
N SER A 144 8.52 -30.32 -13.23
CA SER A 144 9.94 -30.67 -13.33
C SER A 144 10.80 -29.44 -13.66
N ASP A 145 12.11 -29.57 -13.48
CA ASP A 145 13.06 -28.50 -13.77
C ASP A 145 13.08 -28.15 -15.26
N ASP A 146 12.95 -29.15 -16.13
CA ASP A 146 12.89 -28.96 -17.58
C ASP A 146 11.63 -28.21 -17.99
N GLU A 147 10.46 -28.55 -17.42
CA GLU A 147 9.21 -27.82 -17.67
C GLU A 147 9.31 -26.36 -17.24
N VAL A 148 9.95 -26.08 -16.09
CA VAL A 148 10.18 -24.70 -15.62
C VAL A 148 11.09 -23.94 -16.58
N ASN A 149 12.21 -24.55 -16.99
CA ASN A 149 13.13 -23.93 -17.94
C ASN A 149 12.47 -23.70 -19.30
N ASP A 150 11.59 -24.60 -19.73
CA ASP A 150 10.78 -24.45 -20.94
C ASP A 150 9.78 -23.30 -20.83
N LEU A 151 9.10 -23.15 -19.70
CA LEU A 151 8.20 -22.01 -19.45
C LEU A 151 8.96 -20.69 -19.52
N ILE A 152 10.15 -20.62 -18.90
CA ILE A 152 11.03 -19.44 -18.96
C ILE A 152 11.43 -19.13 -20.40
N LYS A 153 11.76 -20.13 -21.22
CA LYS A 153 12.14 -19.92 -22.63
C LYS A 153 10.96 -19.49 -23.50
N LYS A 154 9.78 -20.08 -23.29
CA LYS A 154 8.59 -19.90 -24.13
C LYS A 154 7.83 -18.60 -23.85
N THR A 155 7.97 -18.00 -22.67
CA THR A 155 7.29 -16.72 -22.38
C THR A 155 7.71 -15.62 -23.35
N LYS A 156 6.72 -14.82 -23.76
CA LYS A 156 6.89 -13.63 -24.61
C LYS A 156 7.12 -12.36 -23.79
N ALA A 157 7.10 -12.44 -22.46
CA ALA A 157 7.36 -11.29 -21.61
C ALA A 157 8.82 -10.84 -21.75
N GLU A 158 9.04 -9.52 -21.68
CA GLU A 158 10.39 -8.94 -21.67
C GLU A 158 11.02 -8.95 -20.28
N LYS A 159 10.18 -9.11 -19.24
CA LYS A 159 10.60 -9.13 -17.84
C LYS A 159 9.89 -10.20 -17.06
N LEU A 160 10.59 -10.82 -16.13
CA LEU A 160 10.04 -11.70 -15.12
C LEU A 160 10.34 -11.16 -13.72
N PHE A 161 9.33 -11.19 -12.87
CA PHE A 161 9.43 -10.77 -11.47
C PHE A 161 9.31 -12.01 -10.58
N MET A 162 10.40 -12.34 -9.92
CA MET A 162 10.42 -13.36 -8.88
C MET A 162 10.19 -12.68 -7.52
N LYS A 163 9.03 -12.94 -6.91
CA LYS A 163 8.54 -12.24 -5.72
C LYS A 163 8.38 -13.22 -4.56
N PRO A 164 8.84 -12.89 -3.33
CA PRO A 164 8.50 -13.66 -2.14
C PRO A 164 6.96 -13.69 -1.99
N THR A 165 6.38 -14.81 -1.56
CA THR A 165 4.92 -14.86 -1.34
C THR A 165 4.50 -13.97 -0.19
N MET A 166 5.30 -13.92 0.87
CA MET A 166 5.09 -13.08 2.04
C MET A 166 5.98 -11.84 2.01
N GLY A 167 5.47 -10.72 2.52
CA GLY A 167 6.25 -9.51 2.76
C GLY A 167 5.74 -8.29 2.01
N LEU A 168 6.30 -7.13 2.39
CA LEU A 168 5.80 -5.80 2.01
C LEU A 168 6.91 -4.93 1.40
N GLY A 169 6.50 -3.93 0.62
CA GLY A 169 7.36 -2.83 0.17
C GLY A 169 8.44 -3.21 -0.85
N GLY A 170 8.28 -4.35 -1.54
CA GLY A 170 9.16 -4.79 -2.62
C GLY A 170 10.47 -5.46 -2.18
N LYS A 171 10.69 -5.65 -0.88
CA LYS A 171 11.88 -6.34 -0.38
C LYS A 171 11.92 -7.79 -0.87
N GLY A 172 13.07 -8.21 -1.42
CA GLY A 172 13.28 -9.57 -1.92
C GLY A 172 12.75 -9.84 -3.33
N ILE A 173 12.16 -8.84 -4.01
CA ILE A 173 11.80 -8.99 -5.42
C ILE A 173 13.08 -9.01 -6.27
N MET A 174 13.24 -10.06 -7.06
CA MET A 174 14.29 -10.17 -8.08
C MET A 174 13.68 -9.96 -9.46
N VAL A 175 14.33 -9.15 -10.29
CA VAL A 175 13.85 -8.78 -11.63
C VAL A 175 14.82 -9.35 -12.66
N PHE A 176 14.28 -10.12 -13.60
CA PHE A 176 15.05 -10.67 -14.71
C PHE A 176 14.59 -10.04 -16.01
N ASN A 177 15.52 -9.52 -16.80
CA ASN A 177 15.26 -8.90 -18.10
C ASN A 177 15.67 -9.86 -19.20
N LYS A 178 14.88 -9.91 -20.27
CA LYS A 178 15.15 -10.76 -21.43
C LYS A 178 16.15 -10.08 -22.37
N ASN A 179 17.31 -10.71 -22.56
CA ASN A 179 18.24 -10.43 -23.65
C ASN A 179 18.79 -11.77 -24.18
N LYS A 180 18.08 -12.38 -25.14
CA LYS A 180 18.18 -13.80 -25.53
C LYS A 180 17.80 -14.79 -24.42
N ILE A 181 18.29 -14.58 -23.21
CA ILE A 181 17.97 -15.29 -21.97
C ILE A 181 17.54 -14.28 -20.89
N PHE A 182 16.93 -14.77 -19.81
CA PHE A 182 16.54 -13.93 -18.67
C PHE A 182 17.68 -13.82 -17.65
N THR A 183 18.17 -12.60 -17.42
CA THR A 183 19.24 -12.32 -16.44
C THR A 183 18.87 -11.18 -15.50
N ASP A 184 19.35 -11.22 -14.26
CA ASP A 184 19.27 -10.09 -13.32
C ASP A 184 20.37 -9.05 -13.58
N GLU A 185 20.45 -8.02 -12.74
CA GLU A 185 21.45 -6.94 -12.84
C GLU A 185 22.89 -7.43 -12.55
N GLU A 186 23.05 -8.57 -11.88
CA GLU A 186 24.34 -9.20 -11.57
C GLU A 186 24.78 -10.17 -12.69
N GLY A 187 23.93 -10.38 -13.70
CA GLY A 187 24.19 -11.31 -14.80
C GLY A 187 23.82 -12.76 -14.50
N ASN A 188 23.14 -13.03 -13.38
CA ASN A 188 22.68 -14.38 -13.06
C ASN A 188 21.52 -14.77 -13.97
N GLN A 189 21.62 -15.92 -14.63
CA GLN A 189 20.56 -16.45 -15.47
C GLN A 189 19.44 -17.09 -14.63
N LEU A 190 18.19 -16.75 -14.94
CA LEU A 190 17.03 -17.42 -14.37
C LEU A 190 16.90 -18.85 -14.92
N SER A 191 16.93 -19.83 -14.02
CA SER A 191 16.69 -21.24 -14.32
C SER A 191 16.12 -21.95 -13.09
N ALA A 192 15.59 -23.16 -13.27
CA ALA A 192 15.17 -24.01 -12.16
C ALA A 192 16.32 -24.27 -11.16
N GLU A 193 17.53 -24.53 -11.66
CA GLU A 193 18.73 -24.74 -10.85
C GLU A 193 19.08 -23.50 -10.04
N PHE A 194 19.09 -22.32 -10.68
CA PHE A 194 19.35 -21.05 -10.01
C PHE A 194 18.37 -20.84 -8.84
N ILE A 195 17.07 -21.04 -9.07
CA ILE A 195 16.04 -20.83 -8.04
C ILE A 195 16.27 -21.75 -6.84
N LYS A 196 16.51 -23.04 -7.09
CA LYS A 196 16.76 -24.02 -6.02
C LYS A 196 18.00 -23.68 -5.20
N LYS A 197 19.09 -23.27 -5.87
CA LYS A 197 20.34 -22.88 -5.24
C LYS A 197 20.18 -21.62 -4.39
N THR A 198 19.40 -20.65 -4.85
CA THR A 198 19.21 -19.36 -4.20
C THR A 198 18.24 -19.43 -3.02
N LEU A 199 17.13 -20.17 -3.12
CA LEU A 199 16.02 -20.12 -2.15
C LEU A 199 15.96 -21.32 -1.18
N GLY A 200 16.54 -22.47 -1.54
CA GLY A 200 16.42 -23.68 -0.73
C GLY A 200 14.96 -24.10 -0.49
N LYS A 201 14.64 -24.72 0.66
CA LYS A 201 13.29 -25.26 0.97
C LYS A 201 12.39 -24.34 1.81
N LYS A 202 12.93 -23.28 2.40
CA LYS A 202 12.21 -22.46 3.39
C LYS A 202 11.52 -21.24 2.78
N ASP A 203 12.01 -20.82 1.62
CA ASP A 203 11.51 -19.63 0.95
C ASP A 203 10.47 -19.98 -0.11
N ASN A 204 9.37 -19.23 -0.10
CA ASN A 204 8.26 -19.39 -1.03
C ASN A 204 8.20 -18.17 -1.95
N TYR A 205 8.18 -18.43 -3.25
CA TYR A 205 8.21 -17.40 -4.27
C TYR A 205 7.22 -17.71 -5.38
N LEU A 206 6.80 -16.66 -6.08
CA LEU A 206 6.08 -16.76 -7.33
C LEU A 206 6.86 -16.02 -8.43
N VAL A 207 6.73 -16.50 -9.67
CA VAL A 207 7.33 -15.86 -10.85
C VAL A 207 6.22 -15.39 -11.75
N GLN A 208 6.15 -14.07 -11.96
CA GLN A 208 5.15 -13.40 -12.78
C GLN A 208 5.77 -12.71 -13.98
N GLU A 209 5.03 -12.68 -15.08
CA GLU A 209 5.36 -11.84 -16.22
C GLU A 209 5.21 -10.35 -15.88
N GLY A 210 6.15 -9.55 -16.38
CA GLY A 210 6.06 -8.09 -16.29
C GLY A 210 4.94 -7.56 -17.16
N LEU A 211 4.15 -6.63 -16.61
CA LEU A 211 3.13 -5.93 -17.39
C LEU A 211 3.78 -4.97 -18.38
N ILE A 212 3.10 -4.74 -19.51
CA ILE A 212 3.46 -3.72 -20.50
C ILE A 212 2.48 -2.56 -20.34
N GLN A 213 3.00 -1.42 -19.88
CA GLN A 213 2.21 -0.21 -19.71
C GLN A 213 1.74 0.37 -21.05
N HIS A 214 0.53 0.90 -21.06
CA HIS A 214 -0.03 1.59 -22.23
C HIS A 214 0.80 2.82 -22.62
N GLU A 215 0.92 3.09 -23.92
CA GLU A 215 1.73 4.19 -24.47
C GLU A 215 1.34 5.57 -23.94
N GLU A 216 0.04 5.85 -23.81
CA GLU A 216 -0.44 7.10 -23.21
C GLU A 216 0.03 7.31 -21.76
N ILE A 217 0.13 6.23 -20.96
CA ILE A 217 0.65 6.32 -19.59
C ILE A 217 2.18 6.46 -19.60
N ASN A 218 2.87 5.91 -20.60
CA ASN A 218 4.33 6.09 -20.78
C ASN A 218 4.74 7.55 -20.98
N LYS A 219 3.82 8.43 -21.41
CA LYS A 219 4.06 9.88 -21.49
C LYS A 219 4.37 10.51 -20.12
N ILE A 220 3.91 9.90 -19.04
CA ILE A 220 4.19 10.34 -17.66
C ILE A 220 5.61 9.90 -17.28
N TYR A 221 5.84 8.59 -17.24
CA TYR A 221 7.14 8.00 -16.96
C TYR A 221 7.27 6.62 -17.64
N PRO A 222 8.17 6.44 -18.62
CA PRO A 222 8.24 5.21 -19.42
C PRO A 222 9.16 4.12 -18.85
N LYS A 223 9.99 4.42 -17.84
CA LYS A 223 11.06 3.52 -17.38
C LYS A 223 10.60 2.49 -16.34
N SER A 224 9.39 2.66 -15.79
CA SER A 224 8.72 1.69 -14.91
C SER A 224 7.21 1.75 -15.14
N ILE A 225 6.48 0.79 -14.58
CA ILE A 225 5.03 0.94 -14.44
C ILE A 225 4.73 2.17 -13.57
N ASN A 226 3.74 2.93 -13.96
CA ASN A 226 3.08 3.96 -13.16
C ASN A 226 1.87 3.28 -12.55
N THR A 227 1.81 3.28 -11.24
CA THR A 227 0.74 2.58 -10.52
C THR A 227 -0.23 3.57 -9.92
N ILE A 228 -1.51 3.36 -10.20
CA ILE A 228 -2.60 4.04 -9.51
C ILE A 228 -2.89 3.26 -8.23
N ARG A 229 -2.55 3.84 -7.08
CA ARG A 229 -3.01 3.36 -5.77
C ARG A 229 -4.43 3.88 -5.55
N ALA A 230 -5.42 3.04 -5.82
CA ALA A 230 -6.82 3.34 -5.59
C ALA A 230 -7.28 2.81 -4.23
N TYR A 231 -8.07 3.59 -3.52
CA TYR A 231 -8.59 3.25 -2.20
C TYR A 231 -10.09 3.03 -2.29
N THR A 232 -10.56 1.86 -1.88
CA THR A 232 -12.00 1.55 -1.84
C THR A 232 -12.48 1.23 -0.43
N GLU A 233 -13.75 1.46 -0.22
CA GLU A 233 -14.55 0.94 0.90
C GLU A 233 -15.61 0.01 0.33
N VAL A 234 -15.89 -1.12 0.99
CA VAL A 234 -17.08 -1.92 0.74
C VAL A 234 -17.88 -1.99 2.02
N LYS A 235 -19.12 -1.52 1.98
CA LYS A 235 -20.01 -1.49 3.13
C LYS A 235 -21.42 -1.83 2.70
N ASN A 236 -22.06 -2.76 3.42
CA ASN A 236 -23.42 -3.23 3.11
C ASN A 236 -23.57 -3.71 1.65
N GLY A 237 -22.53 -4.35 1.10
CA GLY A 237 -22.53 -4.82 -0.27
C GLY A 237 -22.42 -3.72 -1.32
N GLU A 238 -22.00 -2.50 -0.97
CA GLU A 238 -21.76 -1.41 -1.91
C GLU A 238 -20.29 -0.99 -1.88
N ALA A 239 -19.62 -1.06 -3.03
CA ALA A 239 -18.27 -0.58 -3.23
C ALA A 239 -18.25 0.94 -3.51
N LYS A 240 -17.37 1.66 -2.82
CA LYS A 240 -17.13 3.10 -2.98
C LYS A 240 -15.66 3.39 -3.23
N PHE A 241 -15.39 4.25 -4.20
CA PHE A 241 -14.06 4.78 -4.48
C PHE A 241 -13.80 6.00 -3.57
N LEU A 242 -12.72 5.97 -2.78
CA LEU A 242 -12.42 7.01 -1.79
C LEU A 242 -11.34 7.97 -2.26
N PHE A 243 -10.20 7.43 -2.68
CA PHE A 243 -9.00 8.20 -2.99
C PHE A 243 -8.19 7.53 -4.09
N ALA A 244 -7.38 8.32 -4.80
CA ALA A 244 -6.39 7.78 -5.72
C ALA A 244 -5.09 8.58 -5.70
N LEU A 245 -3.98 7.86 -5.79
CA LEU A 245 -2.64 8.40 -5.89
C LEU A 245 -1.96 7.79 -7.11
N LEU A 246 -1.41 8.62 -7.99
CA LEU A 246 -0.48 8.17 -9.02
C LEU A 246 0.90 8.02 -8.38
N ARG A 247 1.51 6.83 -8.52
CA ARG A 247 2.87 6.54 -8.07
C ARG A 247 3.76 6.32 -9.29
N MET A 248 4.88 7.02 -9.32
CA MET A 248 5.79 7.07 -10.46
C MET A 248 7.21 6.74 -10.00
N GLY A 249 7.98 6.07 -10.86
CA GLY A 249 9.40 5.83 -10.63
C GLY A 249 10.24 7.10 -10.70
N HIS A 250 11.55 6.98 -10.46
CA HIS A 250 12.52 8.07 -10.62
C HIS A 250 13.92 7.46 -10.81
N GLY A 251 14.77 8.11 -11.60
CA GLY A 251 16.18 7.72 -11.78
C GLY A 251 16.36 6.42 -12.57
N GLY A 252 15.40 6.07 -13.43
CA GLY A 252 15.47 4.88 -14.30
C GLY A 252 15.33 3.52 -13.62
N LYS A 253 14.95 3.47 -12.33
CA LYS A 253 14.74 2.21 -11.62
C LYS A 253 13.48 1.47 -12.10
N GLN A 254 13.56 0.14 -12.11
CA GLN A 254 12.54 -0.74 -12.69
C GLN A 254 11.39 -1.13 -11.74
N ILE A 255 11.54 -0.90 -10.43
CA ILE A 255 10.52 -1.18 -9.41
C ILE A 255 9.94 0.17 -8.94
N ASP A 256 8.63 0.34 -9.10
CA ASP A 256 7.87 1.58 -8.87
C ASP A 256 7.27 1.69 -7.46
N ASN A 257 7.76 0.89 -6.51
CA ASN A 257 7.32 0.98 -5.14
C ASN A 257 7.70 2.33 -4.54
N ALA A 258 6.68 3.14 -4.23
CA ALA A 258 6.79 4.42 -3.54
C ALA A 258 7.60 4.35 -2.23
N SER A 259 7.83 3.15 -1.68
CA SER A 259 8.68 2.91 -0.52
C SER A 259 10.15 3.23 -0.76
N GLN A 260 10.67 3.32 -1.98
CA GLN A 260 12.12 3.42 -2.18
C GLN A 260 12.67 4.72 -2.78
N LYS A 261 11.95 5.46 -3.65
CA LYS A 261 12.39 6.78 -4.22
C LYS A 261 11.43 7.44 -5.22
N GLY A 262 10.19 6.95 -5.35
CA GLY A 262 9.22 7.45 -6.35
C GLY A 262 8.52 8.76 -5.94
N TYR A 263 7.81 9.35 -6.91
CA TYR A 263 6.94 10.49 -6.70
C TYR A 263 5.49 10.06 -6.59
N VAL A 264 4.73 10.74 -5.74
CA VAL A 264 3.30 10.51 -5.54
C VAL A 264 2.53 11.77 -5.89
N CYS A 265 1.60 11.68 -6.84
CA CYS A 265 0.69 12.77 -7.20
C CYS A 265 -0.75 12.37 -6.86
N ARG A 266 -1.55 13.30 -6.33
CA ARG A 266 -2.96 13.05 -6.07
C ARG A 266 -3.74 13.02 -7.37
N ILE A 267 -4.69 12.09 -7.45
CA ILE A 267 -5.69 12.05 -8.51
C ILE A 267 -7.03 12.46 -7.89
N ASN A 268 -7.75 13.37 -8.54
CA ASN A 268 -9.14 13.66 -8.23
C ASN A 268 -10.00 12.44 -8.64
N PRO A 269 -10.64 11.73 -7.70
CA PRO A 269 -11.36 10.50 -8.02
C PRO A 269 -12.60 10.70 -8.91
N GLU A 270 -13.16 11.92 -8.95
CA GLU A 270 -14.32 12.24 -9.80
C GLU A 270 -13.91 12.62 -11.22
N LYS A 271 -12.76 13.28 -11.39
CA LYS A 271 -12.35 13.81 -12.70
C LYS A 271 -11.22 13.04 -13.38
N GLY A 272 -10.46 12.25 -12.61
CA GLY A 272 -9.21 11.64 -13.06
C GLY A 272 -8.07 12.63 -13.25
N GLU A 273 -8.20 13.86 -12.73
CA GLU A 273 -7.21 14.94 -12.90
C GLU A 273 -6.12 14.85 -11.82
N LEU A 274 -4.88 15.02 -12.24
CA LEU A 274 -3.73 15.16 -11.35
C LEU A 274 -3.72 16.52 -10.66
N ALA A 275 -3.28 16.52 -9.40
CA ALA A 275 -3.02 17.75 -8.66
C ALA A 275 -1.82 18.52 -9.24
N SER A 276 -1.68 19.79 -8.85
CA SER A 276 -0.63 20.69 -9.34
C SER A 276 0.80 20.28 -8.98
N TYR A 277 0.99 19.35 -8.05
CA TYR A 277 2.31 18.87 -7.67
C TYR A 277 2.31 17.39 -7.27
N ALA A 278 3.46 16.75 -7.43
CA ALA A 278 3.79 15.47 -6.82
C ALA A 278 4.72 15.69 -5.61
N THR A 279 4.72 14.72 -4.70
CA THR A 279 5.53 14.75 -3.47
C THR A 279 6.51 13.58 -3.46
N SER A 280 7.78 13.86 -3.13
CA SER A 280 8.81 12.83 -2.93
C SER A 280 8.69 12.20 -1.54
N ARG A 281 9.41 11.10 -1.28
CA ARG A 281 9.51 10.50 0.06
C ARG A 281 10.09 11.46 1.11
N LEU A 282 10.86 12.46 0.69
CA LEU A 282 11.45 13.48 1.56
C LEU A 282 10.53 14.70 1.75
N PHE A 283 9.26 14.59 1.34
CA PHE A 283 8.25 15.65 1.39
C PHE A 283 8.55 16.87 0.51
N GLU A 284 9.46 16.72 -0.45
CA GLU A 284 9.73 17.75 -1.46
C GLU A 284 8.60 17.75 -2.48
N LYS A 285 8.10 18.94 -2.82
CA LYS A 285 7.05 19.12 -3.82
C LYS A 285 7.66 19.57 -5.13
N THR A 286 7.17 19.01 -6.22
CA THR A 286 7.53 19.40 -7.59
C THR A 286 6.29 19.45 -8.46
N ASP A 287 6.19 20.43 -9.35
CA ASP A 287 5.10 20.61 -10.31
C ASP A 287 5.30 19.80 -11.61
N HIS A 288 6.49 19.21 -11.78
CA HIS A 288 6.83 18.34 -12.89
C HIS A 288 7.63 17.10 -12.45
N HIS A 289 7.59 16.04 -13.26
CA HIS A 289 8.40 14.84 -13.04
C HIS A 289 9.88 15.14 -13.37
N PRO A 290 10.84 14.85 -12.48
CA PRO A 290 12.24 15.26 -12.67
C PRO A 290 12.93 14.61 -13.88
N ASP A 291 12.58 13.37 -14.24
CA ASP A 291 13.23 12.68 -15.36
C ASP A 291 12.64 12.99 -16.74
N THR A 292 11.35 13.33 -16.80
CA THR A 292 10.58 13.45 -18.06
C THR A 292 10.06 14.86 -18.30
N ASN A 293 10.20 15.74 -17.31
CA ASN A 293 9.65 17.10 -17.28
C ASN A 293 8.12 17.13 -17.49
N PHE A 294 7.43 16.01 -17.22
CA PHE A 294 5.99 15.90 -17.35
C PHE A 294 5.29 16.78 -16.31
N LYS A 295 4.44 17.72 -16.74
CA LYS A 295 3.69 18.62 -15.85
C LYS A 295 2.43 17.94 -15.31
N PHE A 296 2.21 18.04 -14.00
CA PHE A 296 1.08 17.35 -13.35
C PHE A 296 -0.23 18.13 -13.42
N ASP A 297 -0.18 19.44 -13.26
CA ASP A 297 -1.37 20.27 -13.00
C ASP A 297 -2.50 20.08 -14.02
N GLY A 298 -3.63 19.55 -13.54
CA GLY A 298 -4.85 19.36 -14.33
C GLY A 298 -4.78 18.25 -15.38
N TYR A 299 -3.68 17.49 -15.46
CA TYR A 299 -3.58 16.41 -16.44
C TYR A 299 -4.61 15.31 -16.14
N LYS A 300 -5.46 15.00 -17.11
CA LYS A 300 -6.45 13.93 -17.00
C LYS A 300 -5.81 12.59 -17.34
N ILE A 301 -5.82 11.66 -16.37
CA ILE A 301 -5.35 10.29 -16.58
C ILE A 301 -6.18 9.62 -17.69
N PRO A 302 -5.54 9.09 -18.74
CA PRO A 302 -6.21 8.32 -19.79
C PRO A 302 -7.02 7.16 -19.21
N PHE A 303 -8.19 6.90 -19.78
CA PHE A 303 -9.06 5.76 -19.43
C PHE A 303 -9.51 5.73 -17.95
N TRP A 304 -9.60 6.90 -17.31
CA TRP A 304 -9.92 7.00 -15.89
C TRP A 304 -11.23 6.30 -15.50
N ASP A 305 -12.28 6.44 -16.32
CA ASP A 305 -13.58 5.83 -16.04
C ASP A 305 -13.50 4.30 -16.08
N GLU A 306 -12.78 3.72 -17.06
CA GLU A 306 -12.52 2.28 -17.13
C GLU A 306 -11.72 1.78 -15.91
N ILE A 307 -10.71 2.54 -15.46
CA ILE A 307 -9.94 2.22 -14.26
C ILE A 307 -10.84 2.24 -13.01
N LYS A 308 -11.68 3.26 -12.87
CA LYS A 308 -12.58 3.42 -11.72
C LYS A 308 -13.59 2.27 -11.67
N ASP A 309 -14.20 1.94 -12.81
CA ASP A 309 -15.16 0.84 -12.92
C ASP A 309 -14.51 -0.51 -12.62
N PHE A 310 -13.32 -0.77 -13.17
CA PHE A 310 -12.58 -1.99 -12.89
C PHE A 310 -12.28 -2.16 -11.39
N VAL A 311 -11.83 -1.10 -10.73
CA VAL A 311 -11.52 -1.12 -9.29
C VAL A 311 -12.78 -1.33 -8.46
N LEU A 312 -13.89 -0.69 -8.81
CA LEU A 312 -15.16 -0.85 -8.10
C LEU A 312 -15.71 -2.28 -8.26
N VAL A 313 -15.67 -2.84 -9.46
CA VAL A 313 -16.07 -4.24 -9.70
C VAL A 313 -15.16 -5.21 -8.94
N ALA A 314 -13.84 -4.98 -8.95
CA ALA A 314 -12.89 -5.81 -8.21
C ALA A 314 -13.15 -5.72 -6.69
N ALA A 315 -13.43 -4.53 -6.16
CA ALA A 315 -13.78 -4.33 -4.77
C ALA A 315 -15.10 -5.01 -4.40
N GLN A 316 -16.12 -4.90 -5.25
CA GLN A 316 -17.41 -5.54 -5.05
C GLN A 316 -17.29 -7.08 -5.03
N LYS A 317 -16.51 -7.65 -5.94
CA LYS A 317 -16.23 -9.10 -5.97
C LYS A 317 -15.43 -9.56 -4.74
N ASN A 318 -14.65 -8.67 -4.13
CA ASN A 318 -13.84 -8.92 -2.94
C ASN A 318 -14.42 -8.24 -1.67
N GLU A 319 -15.76 -8.22 -1.55
CA GLU A 319 -16.48 -7.51 -0.48
C GLU A 319 -16.12 -7.96 0.95
N SER A 320 -15.51 -9.15 1.08
CA SER A 320 -14.93 -9.67 2.31
C SER A 320 -13.86 -8.76 2.93
N ILE A 321 -13.21 -7.91 2.14
CA ILE A 321 -12.22 -6.93 2.62
C ILE A 321 -12.83 -5.54 2.52
N GLY A 322 -13.33 -5.02 3.64
CA GLY A 322 -14.10 -3.78 3.66
C GLY A 322 -13.31 -2.51 3.32
N TYR A 323 -11.98 -2.53 3.39
CA TYR A 323 -11.12 -1.45 2.88
C TYR A 323 -9.90 -2.02 2.16
N VAL A 324 -9.70 -1.62 0.91
CA VAL A 324 -8.60 -2.13 0.09
C VAL A 324 -7.87 -0.99 -0.59
N GLY A 325 -6.54 -1.12 -0.63
CA GLY A 325 -5.65 -0.32 -1.45
C GLY A 325 -5.21 -1.14 -2.64
N TRP A 326 -5.73 -0.81 -3.81
CA TRP A 326 -5.46 -1.47 -5.07
C TRP A 326 -4.30 -0.80 -5.76
N ASP A 327 -3.29 -1.57 -6.12
CA ASP A 327 -2.21 -1.13 -7.00
C ASP A 327 -2.57 -1.52 -8.43
N ILE A 328 -3.00 -0.56 -9.23
CA ILE A 328 -3.46 -0.77 -10.61
C ILE A 328 -2.43 -0.27 -11.60
N ALA A 329 -2.07 -1.12 -12.55
CA ALA A 329 -1.43 -0.72 -13.79
C ALA A 329 -2.47 -0.65 -14.90
N TYR A 330 -2.29 0.29 -15.82
CA TYR A 330 -3.05 0.32 -17.06
C TYR A 330 -2.17 -0.17 -18.22
N THR A 331 -2.57 -1.29 -18.83
CA THR A 331 -1.82 -1.95 -19.91
C THR A 331 -2.49 -1.72 -21.25
N LYS A 332 -1.87 -2.20 -22.33
CA LYS A 332 -2.49 -2.23 -23.67
C LYS A 332 -3.83 -2.99 -23.71
N ASP A 333 -4.05 -3.90 -22.76
CA ASP A 333 -5.24 -4.75 -22.69
C ASP A 333 -6.26 -4.22 -21.66
N GLY A 334 -5.99 -3.07 -21.02
CA GLY A 334 -6.81 -2.42 -20.00
C GLY A 334 -6.21 -2.48 -18.58
N PRO A 335 -6.98 -2.21 -17.52
CA PRO A 335 -6.50 -2.19 -16.14
C PRO A 335 -6.15 -3.60 -15.62
N SER A 336 -5.16 -3.68 -14.74
CA SER A 336 -4.68 -4.92 -14.11
C SER A 336 -4.22 -4.65 -12.67
N VAL A 337 -4.62 -5.52 -11.75
CA VAL A 337 -4.19 -5.48 -10.34
C VAL A 337 -2.77 -6.03 -10.21
N ILE A 338 -1.84 -5.23 -9.70
CA ILE A 338 -0.48 -5.64 -9.34
C ILE A 338 -0.46 -6.24 -7.92
N GLU A 339 -1.11 -5.56 -6.98
CA GLU A 339 -1.15 -5.92 -5.56
C GLU A 339 -2.42 -5.36 -4.91
N ILE A 340 -2.92 -6.04 -3.89
CA ILE A 340 -3.97 -5.53 -2.99
C ILE A 340 -3.39 -5.39 -1.59
N ASN A 341 -3.82 -4.36 -0.87
CA ASN A 341 -3.34 -4.08 0.48
C ASN A 341 -4.54 -3.91 1.42
N ALA A 342 -4.72 -4.83 2.37
CA ALA A 342 -5.62 -4.59 3.49
C ALA A 342 -5.03 -3.50 4.40
N ALA A 343 -5.87 -2.65 5.00
CA ALA A 343 -5.45 -1.49 5.80
C ALA A 343 -4.48 -0.54 5.06
N PRO A 344 -4.93 0.12 3.97
CA PRO A 344 -4.13 0.49 2.78
C PRO A 344 -3.06 1.60 2.92
N GLY A 345 -2.37 1.67 4.05
CA GLY A 345 -1.33 2.65 4.30
C GLY A 345 -1.91 4.02 4.65
N LEU A 346 -2.53 4.13 5.83
CA LEU A 346 -3.12 5.37 6.35
C LEU A 346 -2.16 6.55 6.28
N HIS A 347 -0.87 6.30 6.50
CA HIS A 347 0.12 7.35 6.46
C HIS A 347 0.19 8.05 5.11
N SER A 348 0.27 7.29 4.01
CA SER A 348 0.38 7.84 2.66
C SER A 348 -0.86 8.66 2.31
N LEU A 349 -2.05 8.21 2.74
CA LEU A 349 -3.27 9.00 2.62
C LEU A 349 -3.15 10.34 3.34
N GLN A 350 -2.78 10.33 4.61
CA GLN A 350 -2.77 11.57 5.42
C GLN A 350 -1.66 12.54 5.06
N GLU A 351 -0.56 12.04 4.50
CA GLU A 351 0.54 12.86 3.97
C GLU A 351 0.09 13.62 2.71
N ASN A 352 -0.78 13.03 1.89
CA ASN A 352 -1.21 13.62 0.62
C ASN A 352 -2.54 14.38 0.74
N PHE A 353 -3.53 13.83 1.44
CA PHE A 353 -4.89 14.35 1.55
C PHE A 353 -5.19 15.08 2.86
N GLY A 354 -4.28 15.03 3.85
CA GLY A 354 -4.53 15.59 5.17
C GLY A 354 -5.39 14.68 6.05
N GLY A 355 -6.21 15.26 6.92
CA GLY A 355 -7.09 14.48 7.78
C GLY A 355 -8.13 13.68 6.97
N VAL A 356 -8.25 12.37 7.21
CA VAL A 356 -9.12 11.46 6.45
C VAL A 356 -10.22 10.80 7.30
N ARG A 357 -10.39 11.23 8.56
CA ARG A 357 -11.40 10.71 9.49
C ARG A 357 -12.82 10.71 8.90
N GLU A 358 -13.24 11.82 8.30
CA GLU A 358 -14.58 11.98 7.73
C GLU A 358 -14.78 11.10 6.50
N ALA A 359 -13.77 10.96 5.64
CA ALA A 359 -13.84 10.08 4.48
C ALA A 359 -14.01 8.60 4.86
N PHE A 360 -13.46 8.18 6.00
CA PHE A 360 -13.68 6.85 6.58
C PHE A 360 -14.96 6.77 7.44
N GLY A 361 -15.78 7.81 7.49
CA GLY A 361 -17.06 7.82 8.22
C GLY A 361 -16.92 7.69 9.75
N ILE A 362 -15.76 8.05 10.32
CA ILE A 362 -15.49 7.88 11.75
C ILE A 362 -16.07 9.07 12.53
N LYS A 363 -17.35 8.97 12.89
CA LYS A 363 -18.07 10.02 13.64
C LYS A 363 -17.77 10.03 15.15
N ASN A 364 -17.65 8.86 15.77
CA ASN A 364 -17.43 8.73 17.22
C ASN A 364 -16.30 7.72 17.51
N PRO A 365 -15.04 8.16 17.62
CA PRO A 365 -13.92 7.27 17.91
C PRO A 365 -14.09 6.45 19.20
N LYS A 366 -14.79 6.99 20.20
CA LYS A 366 -14.96 6.30 21.50
C LYS A 366 -15.67 4.96 21.35
N SER A 367 -16.59 4.80 20.40
CA SER A 367 -17.34 3.55 20.21
C SER A 367 -16.44 2.35 19.86
N TYR A 368 -15.30 2.60 19.20
CA TYR A 368 -14.37 1.56 18.78
C TYR A 368 -13.59 0.94 19.95
N TRP A 369 -13.43 1.70 21.04
CA TRP A 369 -12.79 1.20 22.25
C TRP A 369 -13.60 0.11 22.96
N TYR A 370 -14.92 0.12 22.80
CA TYR A 370 -15.83 -0.82 23.46
C TYR A 370 -16.25 -2.01 22.59
N SER A 371 -15.83 -2.02 21.31
CA SER A 371 -16.06 -3.11 20.35
C SER A 371 -15.41 -4.43 20.78
N THR A 372 -16.07 -5.57 20.54
CA THR A 372 -15.48 -6.91 20.73
C THR A 372 -14.57 -7.35 19.58
N LYS A 373 -14.74 -6.80 18.36
CA LYS A 373 -13.82 -7.02 17.22
C LYS A 373 -12.61 -6.09 17.32
N PHE A 374 -11.41 -6.64 17.50
CA PHE A 374 -10.10 -5.96 17.50
C PHE A 374 -8.98 -6.97 17.21
N ILE A 375 -7.83 -6.52 16.68
CA ILE A 375 -6.64 -7.37 16.51
C ILE A 375 -5.79 -7.30 17.78
N MET A 376 -5.41 -8.46 18.31
CA MET A 376 -4.28 -8.58 19.24
C MET A 376 -3.02 -8.82 18.41
N GLN A 377 -1.95 -8.08 18.69
CA GLN A 377 -0.63 -8.56 18.30
C GLN A 377 -0.32 -9.73 19.23
N ASP A 378 -0.24 -10.94 18.67
CA ASP A 378 0.53 -11.99 19.32
C ASP A 378 1.99 -11.52 19.39
N LYS A 379 2.60 -11.71 20.57
CA LYS A 379 3.92 -11.20 20.91
C LYS A 379 5.03 -11.72 20.02
#